data_AF-O54436-F1
#
_entry.id   AF-O54436-F1
#
_cell.length_a   1.000
_cell.length_b   1.000
_cell.length_c   1.000
_cell.angle_alpha   90.00
_cell.angle_beta   90.00
_cell.angle_gamma   90.00
#
_symmetry.space_group_name_H-M   'P 1'
#
loop_
_entity.id
_entity.type
_entity.pdbx_description
1 polymer ?
#
loop_
_entity_poly.entity_id
_entity_poly.type
_entity_poly.pdbx_seq_one_letter_code
_entity_poly.pdbx_strand_id
1 'polypeptide(L)' 'DIAPARYNGASFLGLQGIVVKSHGSAAEEGFQSALRRAALEVRENLPQRLHGRLEHLLL' A
#
# COMPACT_ATOMS: atom_id res chain seq x y z
N ASP A 1 6.28 17.17 -15.04
CA ASP A 1 6.36 17.14 -13.58
C ASP A 1 6.02 15.79 -13.00
N ILE A 2 6.86 15.32 -12.08
CA ILE A 2 6.53 14.20 -11.19
C ILE A 2 5.91 14.83 -9.95
N ALA A 3 4.75 14.33 -9.49
CA ALA A 3 4.08 14.80 -8.28
C ALA A 3 4.16 13.73 -7.17
N PRO A 4 5.26 13.68 -6.38
CA PRO A 4 5.52 12.60 -5.42
C PRO A 4 4.41 12.43 -4.38
N ALA A 5 3.74 13.53 -3.99
CA ALA A 5 2.65 13.50 -3.04
C ALA A 5 1.47 12.62 -3.49
N ARG A 6 1.25 12.46 -4.80
CA ARG A 6 0.19 11.59 -5.35
C ARG A 6 0.49 10.09 -5.20
N TYR A 7 1.77 9.74 -5.05
CA TYR A 7 2.25 8.36 -4.94
C TYR A 7 2.77 8.02 -3.54
N ASN A 8 2.48 8.86 -2.55
CA ASN A 8 2.84 8.58 -1.16
C ASN A 8 2.02 7.40 -0.60
N GLY A 9 2.55 6.76 0.44
CA GLY A 9 2.02 5.55 1.05
C GLY A 9 2.71 4.31 0.50
N ALA A 10 3.89 4.00 1.01
CA ALA A 10 4.59 2.76 0.66
C ALA A 10 3.95 1.58 1.40
N SER A 11 3.50 0.57 0.65
CA SER A 11 2.96 -0.69 1.18
C SER A 11 4.09 -1.56 1.73
N PHE A 12 3.97 -2.05 2.96
CA PHE A 12 4.89 -3.02 3.54
C PHE A 12 4.35 -4.43 3.32
N LEU A 13 4.83 -5.07 2.25
CA LEU A 13 4.36 -6.39 1.82
C LEU A 13 4.94 -7.51 2.68
N GLY A 14 4.26 -8.65 2.72
CA GLY A 14 4.70 -9.85 3.46
C GLY A 14 4.30 -9.89 4.94
N LEU A 15 3.65 -8.84 5.44
CA LEU A 15 3.06 -8.81 6.78
C LEU A 15 1.66 -9.46 6.78
N GLN A 16 1.17 -9.81 7.97
CA GLN A 16 -0.15 -10.44 8.16
C GLN A 16 -1.33 -9.47 8.00
N GLY A 17 -1.06 -8.20 7.71
CA GLY A 17 -2.06 -7.17 7.54
C GLY A 17 -1.55 -6.02 6.69
N ILE A 18 -2.42 -5.05 6.43
CA ILE A 18 -2.09 -3.87 5.62
C ILE A 18 -1.34 -2.87 6.49
N VAL A 19 -0.11 -2.60 6.11
CA VAL A 19 0.74 -1.58 6.73
C VAL A 19 1.22 -0.64 5.64
N VAL A 20 0.86 0.64 5.76
CA VAL A 20 1.25 1.69 4.81
C VAL A 20 2.07 2.75 5.54
N LYS A 21 3.28 3.01 5.04
CA LYS A 21 4.15 4.07 5.56
C LYS A 21 4.03 5.33 4.71
N SER A 22 3.54 6.42 5.30
CA SER A 22 3.66 7.76 4.70
C SER A 22 5.09 8.29 4.80
N HIS A 23 5.47 9.19 3.89
CA HIS A 23 6.67 10.00 4.01
C HIS A 23 6.62 10.90 5.25
N GLY A 24 7.75 11.07 5.95
CA GLY A 24 7.81 11.81 7.22
C GLY A 24 7.53 13.31 7.09
N SER A 25 7.89 13.91 5.95
CA SER A 25 7.59 15.31 5.61
C SER A 25 6.34 15.49 4.74
N ALA A 26 5.43 14.51 4.72
CA ALA A 26 4.23 14.60 3.90
C ALA A 26 3.30 15.71 4.40
N ALA A 27 2.94 16.63 3.50
CA ALA A 27 1.80 17.52 3.70
C ALA A 27 0.48 16.74 3.62
N GLU A 28 -0.64 17.41 3.91
CA GLU A 28 -1.99 16.83 3.95
C GLU A 28 -2.31 15.98 2.72
N GLU A 29 -2.06 16.50 1.51
CA GLU A 29 -2.30 15.79 0.25
C GLU A 29 -1.56 14.44 0.19
N GLY A 30 -0.31 14.43 0.65
CA GLY A 30 0.53 13.23 0.68
C GLY A 30 0.00 12.22 1.69
N PHE A 31 -0.44 12.68 2.86
CA PHE A 31 -1.02 11.79 3.87
C PHE A 31 -2.36 11.22 3.40
N GLN A 32 -3.19 12.03 2.74
CA GLN A 32 -4.45 11.59 2.14
C GLN A 32 -4.21 10.53 1.05
N SER A 33 -3.14 10.65 0.27
CA SER A 33 -2.75 9.61 -0.70
C SER A 33 -2.38 8.29 -0.01
N ALA A 34 -1.65 8.34 1.11
CA ALA A 34 -1.34 7.14 1.89
C ALA A 34 -2.60 6.47 2.48
N LEU A 35 -3.57 7.25 2.96
CA LEU A 35 -4.87 6.74 3.42
C LEU A 35 -5.68 6.11 2.28
N ARG A 36 -5.74 6.77 1.11
CA ARG A 36 -6.39 6.21 -0.08
C ARG A 36 -5.75 4.89 -0.50
N ARG A 37 -4.42 4.79 -0.41
CA ARG A 37 -3.67 3.56 -0.69
C ARG A 37 -4.08 2.45 0.27
N ALA A 38 -4.06 2.70 1.58
CA ALA A 38 -4.49 1.71 2.57
C ALA A 38 -5.94 1.25 2.34
N ALA A 39 -6.86 2.19 2.07
CA ALA A 39 -8.26 1.86 1.79
C ALA A 39 -8.43 1.02 0.52
N LEU A 40 -7.64 1.29 -0.52
CA LEU A 40 -7.62 0.47 -1.73
C LEU A 40 -7.13 -0.96 -1.42
N GLU A 41 -6.02 -1.10 -0.69
CA GLU A 41 -5.47 -2.41 -0.32
C GLU A 41 -6.45 -3.26 0.50
N VAL A 42 -7.25 -2.61 1.36
CA VAL A 42 -8.31 -3.28 2.14
C VAL A 42 -9.41 -3.78 1.20
N ARG A 43 -9.93 -2.91 0.32
CA ARG A 43 -11.00 -3.28 -0.63
C ARG A 43 -10.59 -4.41 -1.55
N GLU A 44 -9.32 -4.41 -1.97
CA GLU A 44 -8.75 -5.44 -2.83
C GLU A 44 -8.34 -6.70 -2.08
N ASN A 45 -8.46 -6.75 -0.75
CA ASN A 45 -8.02 -7.86 0.09
C ASN A 45 -6.56 -8.27 -0.24
N LEU A 46 -5.68 -7.26 -0.33
CA LEU A 46 -4.34 -7.41 -0.91
C LEU A 46 -3.50 -8.53 -0.26
N PRO A 47 -3.44 -8.69 1.09
CA PRO A 47 -2.64 -9.74 1.71
C PRO A 47 -3.02 -11.15 1.21
N GLN A 48 -4.31 -11.44 1.12
CA GLN A 48 -4.85 -12.73 0.69
C GLN A 48 -4.56 -12.98 -0.79
N ARG A 49 -4.67 -11.94 -1.64
CA ARG A 49 -4.33 -12.05 -3.06
C ARG A 49 -2.84 -12.30 -3.28
N LEU A 50 -1.98 -11.63 -2.51
CA LEU A 50 -0.53 -11.84 -2.57
C LEU A 50 -0.18 -13.25 -2.10
N HIS A 51 -0.79 -13.72 -1.01
CA HIS A 51 -0.60 -15.07 -0.51
C HIS A 51 -0.93 -16.12 -1.59
N GLY A 52 -2.14 -16.09 -2.16
CA GLY A 52 -2.53 -17.04 -3.20
C GLY A 52 -1.68 -16.93 -4.48
N ARG A 53 -1.22 -15.72 -4.84
CA ARG A 53 -0.31 -15.54 -5.99
C ARG A 53 1.07 -16.15 -5.73
N LEU A 54 1.59 -16.01 -4.51
CA LEU A 54 2.87 -16.60 -4.11
C LEU A 54 2.78 -18.13 -4.04
N GLU A 55 1.70 -18.68 -3.49
CA GLU A 55 1.44 -20.12 -3.50
C GLU A 55 1.47 -20.69 -4.93
N HIS A 56 0.79 -20.04 -5.88
CA HIS A 56 0.79 -20.46 -7.29
C HIS A 56 2.16 -20.33 -7.98
N LEU A 57 3.05 -19.45 -7.52
CA LEU A 57 4.37 -19.28 -8.13
C LEU A 57 5.43 -20.24 -7.55
N LEU A 58 5.19 -20.77 -6.35
CA LEU A 58 6.13 -21.60 -5.60
C LEU A 58 5.78 -23.10 -5.64
N LEU A 59 4.62 -23.45 -6.19
CA LEU A 59 4.12 -24.80 -6.43
C LEU A 59 3.97 -25.05 -7.93
#